data_AF-D7R8T2-F1
#
_entry.id   AF-D7R8T2-F1
#
_cell.length_a   1.000
_cell.length_b   1.000
_cell.length_c   1.000
_cell.angle_alpha   90.00
_cell.angle_beta   90.00
_cell.angle_gamma   90.00
#
_symmetry.space_group_name_H-M   'P 1'
#
loop_
_entity.id
_entity.type
_entity.pdbx_description
1 polymer ?
#
loop_
_entity_poly.entity_id
_entity_poly.type
_entity_poly.pdbx_seq_one_letter_code
_entity_poly.pdbx_strand_id
1 'polypeptide(L)' 'TVHWHGIELESYYDGVPGWNGVGDKRAPAVEPGHTFSARMIPPRAGTFWYHS' A
#
# COMPACT_ATOMS: atom_id res chain seq x y z
N THR A 1 -8.62 -1.52 -3.68
CA THR A 1 -7.26 -1.99 -3.37
C THR A 1 -7.16 -2.11 -1.87
N VAL A 2 -6.03 -1.86 -1.20
CA VAL A 2 -6.02 -1.57 0.24
C VAL A 2 -5.09 -0.40 0.48
N HIS A 3 -5.61 0.72 0.96
CA HIS A 3 -4.85 1.91 1.38
C HIS A 3 -4.75 1.94 2.91
N TRP A 4 -3.61 2.39 3.43
CA TRP A 4 -3.28 2.41 4.86
C TRP A 4 -3.24 3.84 5.39
N HIS A 5 -4.34 4.28 5.98
CA HIS A 5 -4.50 5.69 6.30
C HIS A 5 -3.64 6.10 7.51
N GLY A 6 -2.74 7.05 7.27
CA GLY A 6 -1.87 7.63 8.31
C GLY A 6 -0.63 6.81 8.66
N ILE A 7 -0.36 5.72 7.93
CA ILE A 7 0.85 4.92 8.13
C ILE A 7 1.98 5.50 7.25
N GLU A 8 3.17 5.69 7.84
CA GLU A 8 4.39 5.96 7.09
C GLU A 8 4.95 4.64 6.54
N LEU A 9 4.92 4.46 5.22
CA LEU A 9 5.34 3.23 4.53
C LEU A 9 5.91 3.52 3.14
N GLU A 10 6.56 2.53 2.52
CA GLU A 10 7.08 2.66 1.16
C GLU A 10 5.94 2.86 0.15
N SER A 11 6.03 3.89 -0.70
CA SER A 11 4.95 4.25 -1.65
C SER A 11 4.40 3.04 -2.41
N TYR A 12 5.23 2.08 -2.84
CA TYR A 12 4.76 0.86 -3.52
C TYR A 12 3.68 0.05 -2.77
N TYR A 13 3.58 0.13 -1.44
CA TYR A 13 2.57 -0.58 -0.65
C TYR A 13 1.35 0.27 -0.26
N ASP A 14 1.30 1.54 -0.69
CA ASP A 14 0.32 2.52 -0.25
C ASP A 14 -1.06 2.37 -0.93
N GLY A 15 -1.21 1.42 -1.86
CA GLY A 15 -2.55 0.99 -2.28
C GLY A 15 -3.27 1.92 -3.27
N VAL A 16 -2.54 2.81 -3.95
CA VAL A 16 -3.06 3.65 -5.05
C VAL A 16 -2.47 3.16 -6.39
N PRO A 17 -3.15 2.23 -7.10
CA PRO A 17 -2.63 1.63 -8.32
C PRO A 17 -2.27 2.63 -9.40
N GLY A 18 -1.21 2.34 -10.16
CA GLY A 18 -0.78 3.17 -11.29
C GLY A 18 -0.10 4.48 -10.90
N TRP A 19 -0.30 4.97 -9.66
CA TRP A 19 0.34 6.18 -9.15
C TRP A 19 1.53 5.86 -8.24
N ASN A 20 1.28 5.04 -7.23
CA ASN A 20 2.26 4.74 -6.18
C ASN A 20 3.30 3.70 -6.62
N GLY A 21 4.55 3.85 -6.18
CA GLY A 21 5.64 3.02 -6.67
C GLY A 21 7.06 3.35 -6.19
N VAL A 22 8.04 2.64 -6.73
CA VAL A 22 9.48 2.87 -6.52
C VAL A 22 10.19 2.91 -7.87
N GLY A 23 10.80 4.06 -8.20
CA GLY A 23 11.38 4.30 -9.53
C GLY A 23 10.32 4.15 -10.62
N ASP A 24 10.58 3.30 -11.61
CA ASP A 24 9.67 3.01 -12.72
C ASP A 24 8.62 1.93 -12.39
N LYS A 25 8.74 1.27 -11.22
CA LYS A 25 7.78 0.25 -10.80
C LYS A 25 6.59 0.90 -10.14
N ARG A 26 5.38 0.55 -10.57
CA ARG A 26 4.11 0.93 -9.95
C ARG A 26 3.44 -0.28 -9.33
N ALA A 27 2.73 -0.07 -8.23
CA ALA A 27 1.88 -1.10 -7.67
C ALA A 27 0.72 -1.39 -8.64
N PRO A 28 0.50 -2.64 -9.05
CA PRO A 28 -0.64 -2.98 -9.89
C PRO A 28 -1.94 -2.96 -9.08
N ALA A 29 -3.08 -2.86 -9.78
CA ALA A 29 -4.35 -3.19 -9.16
C ALA A 29 -4.39 -4.68 -8.80
N VAL A 30 -5.08 -5.02 -7.71
CA VAL A 30 -5.30 -6.42 -7.33
C VAL A 30 -6.56 -6.90 -8.02
N GLU A 31 -6.39 -7.66 -9.10
CA GLU A 31 -7.50 -8.23 -9.87
C GLU A 31 -8.21 -9.37 -9.11
N PRO A 32 -9.47 -9.71 -9.47
CA PRO A 32 -10.18 -10.85 -8.88
C PRO A 32 -9.36 -12.15 -8.96
N GLY A 33 -9.23 -12.82 -7.82
CA GLY A 33 -8.45 -14.07 -7.70
C GLY A 33 -6.93 -13.88 -7.58
N HIS A 34 -6.43 -12.65 -7.66
CA HIS A 34 -5.01 -12.35 -7.46
C HIS A 34 -4.73 -11.89 -6.03
N THR A 35 -3.45 -11.84 -5.66
CA THR A 35 -2.99 -11.44 -4.33
C THR A 35 -1.84 -10.44 -4.45
N PHE A 36 -1.80 -9.50 -3.51
CA PHE A 36 -0.70 -8.57 -3.33
C PHE A 36 -0.26 -8.58 -1.86
N SER A 37 1.04 -8.65 -1.61
CA SER A 37 1.60 -8.64 -0.26
C SER A 37 2.17 -7.27 0.07
N ALA A 38 1.49 -6.52 0.94
CA ALA A 38 2.04 -5.31 1.54
C ALA A 38 2.94 -5.68 2.72
N ARG A 39 4.17 -5.16 2.75
CA ARG A 39 5.12 -5.36 3.86
C ARG A 39 5.62 -3.99 4.30
N MET A 40 5.44 -3.67 5.56
CA MET A 40 5.80 -2.38 6.14
C MET A 40 6.24 -2.56 7.58
N ILE A 41 7.09 -1.65 8.05
CA ILE A 41 7.54 -1.59 9.44
C ILE A 41 7.22 -0.17 9.94
N PRO A 42 5.98 0.09 10.41
CA PRO A 42 5.58 1.43 10.80
C PRO A 42 6.47 1.96 11.94
N PRO A 43 7.04 3.17 11.82
CA PRO A 43 7.99 3.70 12.81
C PRO A 43 7.32 4.27 14.06
N ARG A 44 5.99 4.48 14.03
CA ARG A 44 5.24 5.17 15.09
C ARG A 44 4.09 4.31 15.60
N ALA A 45 3.91 4.29 16.92
CA ALA A 45 2.72 3.72 17.54
C ALA A 45 1.54 4.69 17.45
N GLY A 46 0.32 4.15 17.29
CA GLY A 46 -0.90 4.93 17.19
C GLY A 46 -2.09 4.08 16.73
N THR A 47 -3.24 4.73 16.61
CA THR A 47 -4.44 4.13 16.01
C THR A 47 -4.51 4.52 14.55
N PHE A 48 -4.53 3.51 13.68
CA PHE A 48 -4.61 3.66 12.22
C PHE A 48 -5.76 2.82 11.68
N TRP A 49 -6.03 2.94 10.38
CA TRP A 49 -7.07 2.17 9.71
C TRP A 49 -6.69 1.89 8.26
N TYR A 50 -7.46 1.02 7.62
CA TYR A 50 -7.28 0.66 6.22
C TYR A 50 -8.63 0.52 5.53
N HIS A 51 -8.65 0.73 4.22
CA HIS A 51 -9.85 0.60 3.42
C HIS A 51 -9.52 0.27 1.96
N SER A 52 -10.53 -0.14 1.19
CA SER A 52 -10.39 -0.36 -0.25
C SER A 52 -10.33 0.92 -1.06
#